data_AF-A0A453M8J3-F1
#
_entry.id   AF-A0A453M8J3-F1
#
_cell.length_a   1.000
_cell.length_b   1.000
_cell.length_c   1.000
_cell.angle_alpha   90.00
_cell.angle_beta   90.00
_cell.angle_gamma   90.00
#
_symmetry.space_group_name_H-M   'P 1'
#
loop_
_entity.id
_entity.type
_entity.pdbx_description
1 polymer ?
#
loop_
_entity_poly.entity_id
_entity_poly.type
_entity_poly.pdbx_seq_one_letter_code
_entity_poly.pdbx_strand_id
1 'polypeptide(L)'
;VVLGGGAGTRLFPLTKRRAKPAVPIGGAYRLIDVPMSNCINSGINKVYVLTQFNSASLNRHLSRAYNFSNGVGFGDGFVEVLAATQRPGSEGKTWFQGTADAVRQFAWLFDDAKSKDIEDVLILSGDHLYRMDYMDFVQSHRQRDAGISICCLPIDGSRASDFGLMKIDDTGRVISFSEKPRGADLKAMQVDTTLLGLPKEEAEKKPYIASMGVYIFKKEILLNLLRWRFPTANDFGSEIIPAAAREINVKAYLFNDYWEDIGTIKSFFEANLALAEQPSKFSFYDASKPMYTSRRNLPPSMISTSKITDSIISHGCFLDKCRVEHSVVGIRSRIGSNVHLKVRPLACKNHKQK
;
A
#
# COMPACT_ATOMS: atom_id res chain seq x y z
N VAL A 1 -7.49 8.62 0.87
CA VAL A 1 -7.25 8.43 -0.58
C VAL A 1 -6.17 7.38 -0.78
N VAL A 2 -6.46 6.31 -1.53
CA VAL A 2 -5.51 5.25 -1.87
C VAL A 2 -5.03 5.46 -3.30
N LEU A 3 -3.72 5.62 -3.46
CA LEU A 3 -3.05 5.74 -4.75
C LEU A 3 -2.80 4.34 -5.31
N GLY A 4 -3.67 3.91 -6.21
CA GLY A 4 -3.59 2.61 -6.86
C GLY A 4 -2.48 2.46 -7.90
N GLY A 5 -1.68 3.50 -8.11
CA GLY A 5 -0.56 3.53 -9.03
C GLY A 5 -0.93 3.74 -10.50
N GLY A 6 0.09 4.02 -11.30
CA GLY A 6 -0.03 4.26 -12.74
C GLY A 6 -0.06 2.98 -13.59
N ALA A 7 0.64 2.99 -14.73
CA ALA A 7 0.68 1.87 -15.68
C ALA A 7 1.17 0.52 -15.13
N GLY A 8 1.72 0.48 -13.90
CA GLY A 8 2.06 -0.77 -13.22
C GLY A 8 3.19 -1.56 -13.90
N THR A 9 4.08 -0.88 -14.64
CA THR A 9 5.16 -1.49 -15.44
C THR A 9 6.13 -2.31 -14.59
N ARG A 10 6.42 -1.88 -13.35
CA ARG A 10 7.31 -2.59 -12.40
C ARG A 10 6.81 -3.97 -11.97
N LEU A 11 5.50 -4.22 -12.08
CA LEU A 11 4.87 -5.53 -11.81
C LEU A 11 4.41 -6.23 -13.09
N PHE A 12 4.86 -5.79 -14.27
CA PHE A 12 4.60 -6.54 -15.49
C PHE A 12 5.30 -7.91 -15.41
N PRO A 13 4.66 -9.04 -15.78
CA PRO A 13 3.37 -9.16 -16.49
C PRO A 13 2.12 -9.31 -15.60
N LEU A 14 2.23 -9.23 -14.27
CA LEU A 14 1.09 -9.38 -13.35
C LEU A 14 0.01 -8.31 -13.58
N THR A 15 0.41 -7.12 -14.04
CA THR A 15 -0.46 -5.97 -14.35
C THR A 15 -0.96 -5.94 -15.80
N LYS A 16 -0.61 -6.92 -16.65
CA LYS A 16 -0.95 -6.93 -18.09
C LYS A 16 -2.45 -6.73 -18.39
N ARG A 17 -3.33 -7.28 -17.55
CA ARG A 17 -4.81 -7.21 -17.70
C ARG A 17 -5.54 -6.77 -16.43
N ARG A 18 -4.84 -6.16 -15.48
CA ARG A 18 -5.41 -5.73 -14.18
C ARG A 18 -4.68 -4.51 -13.65
N ALA A 19 -5.43 -3.66 -12.95
CA ALA A 19 -4.82 -2.59 -12.16
C ALA A 19 -3.83 -3.16 -11.13
N LYS A 20 -2.78 -2.42 -10.80
CA LYS A 20 -1.81 -2.79 -9.76
C LYS A 20 -2.50 -3.22 -8.44
N PRO A 21 -3.50 -2.49 -7.91
CA PRO A 21 -4.14 -2.85 -6.65
C PRO A 21 -4.94 -4.15 -6.72
N ALA A 22 -5.27 -4.62 -7.93
CA ALA A 22 -5.97 -5.87 -8.17
C ALA A 22 -5.04 -7.09 -8.31
N VAL A 23 -3.72 -6.92 -8.18
CA VAL A 23 -2.76 -8.04 -8.18
C VAL A 23 -3.01 -8.91 -6.93
N PRO A 24 -3.20 -10.24 -7.07
CA PRO A 24 -3.39 -11.16 -5.95
C PRO A 24 -2.17 -11.25 -5.06
N ILE A 25 -2.34 -11.45 -3.76
CA ILE A 25 -1.25 -11.67 -2.79
C ILE A 25 -1.70 -12.65 -1.70
N GLY A 26 -0.77 -13.38 -1.10
CA GLY A 26 -1.04 -14.23 0.06
C GLY A 26 -2.06 -15.34 -0.21
N GLY A 27 -2.16 -15.78 -1.47
CA GLY A 27 -3.03 -16.86 -1.92
C GLY A 27 -4.53 -16.51 -2.05
N ALA A 28 -5.06 -15.62 -1.22
CA ALA A 28 -6.49 -15.28 -1.19
C ALA A 28 -6.81 -13.78 -1.39
N TYR A 29 -5.85 -12.90 -1.08
CA TYR A 29 -6.04 -11.45 -1.01
C TYR A 29 -5.64 -10.75 -2.31
N ARG A 30 -5.80 -9.43 -2.35
CA ARG A 30 -5.27 -8.52 -3.37
C ARG A 30 -4.52 -7.37 -2.70
N LEU A 31 -3.62 -6.70 -3.43
CA LEU A 31 -2.84 -5.59 -2.89
C LEU A 31 -3.72 -4.50 -2.24
N ILE A 32 -4.86 -4.17 -2.86
CA ILE A 32 -5.81 -3.19 -2.32
C ILE A 32 -6.39 -3.58 -0.95
N ASP A 33 -6.39 -4.86 -0.60
CA ASP A 33 -6.95 -5.32 0.68
C ASP A 33 -6.14 -4.82 1.87
N VAL A 34 -4.84 -4.56 1.71
CA VAL A 34 -3.97 -4.06 2.78
C VAL A 34 -4.39 -2.65 3.24
N PRO A 35 -4.35 -1.60 2.39
CA PRO A 35 -4.77 -0.27 2.82
C PRO A 35 -6.26 -0.21 3.16
N MET A 36 -7.12 -0.97 2.50
CA MET A 36 -8.56 -1.00 2.82
C MET A 36 -8.82 -1.56 4.22
N SER A 37 -8.15 -2.66 4.58
CA SER A 37 -8.32 -3.27 5.90
C SER A 37 -7.74 -2.40 7.01
N ASN A 38 -6.59 -1.77 6.78
CA ASN A 38 -6.02 -0.81 7.72
C ASN A 38 -6.97 0.39 7.92
N CYS A 39 -7.58 0.93 6.85
CA CYS A 39 -8.60 1.99 6.98
C CYS A 39 -9.78 1.54 7.85
N ILE A 40 -10.38 0.38 7.55
CA ILE A 40 -11.53 -0.16 8.29
C ILE A 40 -11.19 -0.38 9.76
N ASN A 41 -10.05 -1.02 10.05
CA ASN A 41 -9.60 -1.29 11.40
C ASN A 41 -9.23 0.00 12.17
N SER A 42 -8.96 1.10 11.47
CA SER A 42 -8.69 2.43 12.05
C SER A 42 -9.95 3.32 12.12
N GLY A 43 -11.14 2.78 11.81
CA GLY A 43 -12.38 3.55 11.80
C GLY A 43 -12.55 4.54 10.62
N ILE A 44 -11.68 4.46 9.59
CA ILE A 44 -11.73 5.31 8.40
C ILE A 44 -12.68 4.68 7.37
N ASN A 45 -13.81 5.33 7.14
CA ASN A 45 -14.91 4.79 6.34
C ASN A 45 -15.17 5.50 4.99
N LYS A 46 -14.50 6.62 4.70
CA LYS A 46 -14.60 7.36 3.44
C LYS A 46 -13.31 7.20 2.64
N VAL A 47 -13.35 6.36 1.61
CA VAL A 47 -12.15 5.98 0.86
C VAL A 47 -12.33 6.16 -0.64
N TYR A 48 -11.54 7.04 -1.22
CA TYR A 48 -11.33 7.10 -2.67
C TYR A 48 -10.11 6.25 -3.07
N VAL A 49 -10.27 5.43 -4.11
CA VAL A 49 -9.20 4.63 -4.71
C VAL A 49 -8.91 5.16 -6.12
N LEU A 50 -7.75 5.80 -6.30
CA LEU A 50 -7.34 6.35 -7.59
C LEU A 50 -6.66 5.26 -8.43
N THR A 51 -7.07 5.07 -9.67
CA THR A 51 -6.46 4.09 -10.58
C THR A 51 -6.44 4.59 -12.01
N GLN A 52 -5.45 4.19 -12.81
CA GLN A 52 -5.39 4.58 -14.23
C GLN A 52 -5.93 3.50 -15.16
N PHE A 53 -5.51 2.24 -14.98
CA PHE A 53 -5.73 1.18 -15.98
C PHE A 53 -6.51 -0.01 -15.44
N ASN A 54 -7.23 -0.72 -16.31
CA ASN A 54 -7.75 -2.07 -16.06
C ASN A 54 -8.55 -2.24 -14.75
N SER A 55 -9.44 -1.28 -14.46
CA SER A 55 -10.18 -1.17 -13.19
C SER A 55 -11.34 -2.15 -13.02
N ALA A 56 -11.85 -2.80 -14.08
CA ALA A 56 -13.04 -3.66 -13.98
C ALA A 56 -12.92 -4.78 -12.93
N SER A 57 -11.76 -5.45 -12.86
CA SER A 57 -11.51 -6.48 -11.84
C SER A 57 -11.41 -5.89 -10.43
N LEU A 58 -10.86 -4.66 -10.31
CA LEU A 58 -10.74 -3.93 -9.07
C LEU A 58 -12.12 -3.49 -8.56
N ASN A 59 -12.92 -2.84 -9.41
CA ASN A 59 -14.28 -2.39 -9.10
C ASN A 59 -15.15 -3.55 -8.62
N ARG A 60 -15.11 -4.69 -9.33
CA ARG A 60 -15.86 -5.90 -8.93
C ARG A 60 -15.42 -6.42 -7.57
N HIS A 61 -14.12 -6.37 -7.27
CA HIS A 61 -13.59 -6.83 -5.99
C HIS A 61 -14.00 -5.90 -4.85
N LEU A 62 -13.81 -4.60 -5.02
CA LEU A 62 -14.20 -3.60 -4.02
C LEU A 62 -15.71 -3.63 -3.78
N SER A 63 -16.51 -3.71 -4.84
CA SER A 63 -17.97 -3.83 -4.74
C SER A 63 -18.43 -5.10 -4.02
N ARG A 64 -17.64 -6.18 -4.01
CA ARG A 64 -17.99 -7.42 -3.30
C ARG A 64 -17.42 -7.51 -1.88
N ALA A 65 -16.27 -6.88 -1.64
CA ALA A 65 -15.56 -6.96 -0.38
C ALA A 65 -15.94 -5.82 0.58
N TYR A 66 -16.20 -4.63 0.04
CA TYR A 66 -16.31 -3.38 0.80
C TYR A 66 -17.54 -2.54 0.40
N ASN A 67 -18.48 -3.11 -0.35
CA ASN A 67 -19.79 -2.47 -0.54
C ASN A 67 -20.70 -2.91 0.60
N PHE A 68 -20.79 -2.06 1.62
CA PHE A 68 -21.40 -2.36 2.90
C PHE A 68 -22.93 -2.35 2.90
N SER A 69 -23.57 -2.36 1.72
CA SER A 69 -25.03 -2.36 1.57
C SER A 69 -25.73 -3.62 2.11
N ASN A 70 -24.98 -4.65 2.53
CA ASN A 70 -25.52 -5.91 3.05
C ASN A 70 -25.27 -6.16 4.56
N GLY A 71 -25.24 -5.12 5.40
CA GLY A 71 -25.60 -5.29 6.82
C GLY A 71 -24.54 -5.02 7.90
N VAL A 72 -23.46 -4.29 7.60
CA VAL A 72 -22.65 -3.61 8.62
C VAL A 72 -22.58 -2.15 8.21
N GLY A 73 -23.55 -1.36 8.68
CA GLY A 73 -23.75 0.02 8.24
C GLY A 73 -22.59 0.90 8.67
N PHE A 74 -21.80 1.36 7.70
CA PHE A 74 -20.76 2.38 7.87
C PHE A 74 -21.34 3.81 7.85
N GLY A 75 -22.60 4.01 8.24
CA GLY A 75 -23.28 5.30 8.14
C GLY A 75 -23.20 5.88 6.72
N ASP A 76 -22.59 7.05 6.59
CA ASP A 76 -22.33 7.78 5.33
C ASP A 76 -21.02 7.38 4.62
N GLY A 77 -20.35 6.33 5.09
CA GLY A 77 -19.09 5.82 4.54
C GLY A 77 -19.23 5.20 3.15
N PHE A 78 -18.15 5.26 2.37
CA PHE A 78 -18.12 4.75 1.00
C PHE A 78 -16.71 4.32 0.58
N VAL A 79 -16.67 3.45 -0.44
CA VAL A 79 -15.44 3.09 -1.15
C VAL A 79 -15.66 3.32 -2.64
N GLU A 80 -15.12 4.41 -3.17
CA GLU A 80 -15.32 4.83 -4.56
C GLU A 80 -14.03 4.72 -5.36
N VAL A 81 -14.12 4.14 -6.55
CA VAL A 81 -12.98 4.03 -7.47
C VAL A 81 -13.02 5.17 -8.46
N LEU A 82 -11.99 6.00 -8.43
CA LEU A 82 -11.83 7.11 -9.35
C LEU A 82 -10.81 6.70 -10.41
N ALA A 83 -11.31 6.38 -11.59
CA ALA A 83 -10.49 6.01 -12.73
C ALA A 83 -10.14 7.25 -13.55
N ALA A 84 -8.88 7.40 -13.97
CA ALA A 84 -8.53 8.37 -15.00
C ALA A 84 -9.32 8.07 -16.28
N THR A 85 -10.15 8.99 -16.76
CA THR A 85 -10.91 8.84 -18.01
C THR A 85 -10.14 9.44 -19.18
N GLN A 86 -10.05 8.73 -20.30
CA GLN A 86 -9.70 9.34 -21.59
C GLN A 86 -10.84 10.27 -22.01
N ARG A 87 -10.66 11.59 -21.92
CA ARG A 87 -11.59 12.53 -22.56
C ARG A 87 -11.30 12.57 -24.07
N PRO A 88 -12.30 12.44 -24.95
CA PRO A 88 -12.10 12.63 -26.39
C PRO A 88 -11.86 14.13 -26.68
N GLY A 89 -10.81 14.46 -27.45
CA GLY A 89 -10.47 15.83 -27.85
C GLY A 89 -8.96 16.02 -28.02
N SER A 90 -8.52 17.11 -28.64
CA SER A 90 -7.10 17.45 -28.89
C SER A 90 -6.28 17.73 -27.61
N GLU A 91 -6.92 17.79 -26.45
CA GLU A 91 -6.30 17.76 -25.10
C GLU A 91 -6.20 16.31 -24.52
N GLY A 92 -6.60 15.31 -25.31
CA GLY A 92 -7.03 13.98 -24.89
C GLY A 92 -5.96 12.94 -24.54
N LYS A 93 -4.99 13.27 -23.68
CA LYS A 93 -3.98 12.29 -23.21
C LYS A 93 -3.58 12.40 -21.72
N THR A 94 -4.39 12.97 -20.84
CA THR A 94 -3.94 13.19 -19.44
C THR A 94 -4.18 11.99 -18.52
N TRP A 95 -3.44 10.90 -18.77
CA TRP A 95 -3.13 9.94 -17.71
C TRP A 95 -2.53 10.68 -16.50
N PHE A 96 -2.68 10.17 -15.26
CA PHE A 96 -1.99 10.85 -14.15
C PHE A 96 -0.49 10.85 -14.41
N GLN A 97 0.11 12.02 -14.33
CA GLN A 97 1.54 12.21 -14.54
C GLN A 97 2.34 11.79 -13.30
N GLY A 98 1.69 11.75 -12.14
CA GLY A 98 2.24 11.25 -10.89
C GLY A 98 1.20 11.19 -9.78
N THR A 99 1.66 11.00 -8.54
CA THR A 99 0.81 10.84 -7.36
C THR A 99 0.06 12.12 -6.97
N ALA A 100 0.70 13.28 -7.06
CA ALA A 100 0.09 14.58 -6.76
C ALA A 100 -0.90 14.99 -7.87
N ASP A 101 -0.55 14.76 -9.14
CA ASP A 101 -1.44 15.00 -10.27
C ASP A 101 -2.73 14.16 -10.16
N ALA A 102 -2.61 12.89 -9.74
CA ALA A 102 -3.77 12.02 -9.52
C ALA A 102 -4.77 12.62 -8.51
N VAL A 103 -4.29 13.14 -7.38
CA VAL A 103 -5.16 13.78 -6.38
C VAL A 103 -5.67 15.13 -6.87
N ARG A 104 -4.83 15.91 -7.57
CA ARG A 104 -5.17 17.22 -8.14
C ARG A 104 -6.32 17.14 -9.15
N GLN A 105 -6.32 16.16 -10.05
CA GLN A 105 -7.41 15.96 -11.02
C GLN A 105 -8.78 15.73 -10.36
N PHE A 106 -8.80 15.19 -9.14
CA PHE A 106 -9.99 14.94 -8.36
C PHE A 106 -10.15 15.90 -7.16
N ALA A 107 -9.38 17.00 -7.13
CA ALA A 107 -9.39 17.93 -6.00
C ALA A 107 -10.77 18.54 -5.74
N TRP A 108 -11.61 18.64 -6.77
CA TRP A 108 -12.99 19.14 -6.68
C TRP A 108 -13.90 18.26 -5.82
N LEU A 109 -13.61 16.96 -5.65
CA LEU A 109 -14.37 16.06 -4.78
C LEU A 109 -14.22 16.37 -3.29
N PHE A 110 -13.16 17.08 -2.90
CA PHE A 110 -12.98 17.54 -1.53
C PHE A 110 -13.88 18.74 -1.19
N ASP A 111 -14.39 19.44 -2.20
CA ASP A 111 -15.34 20.55 -2.00
C ASP A 111 -16.80 20.06 -1.98
N ASP A 112 -17.05 18.80 -2.33
CA ASP A 112 -18.38 18.19 -2.31
C ASP A 112 -18.96 18.10 -0.89
N ALA A 113 -20.29 18.14 -0.78
CA ALA A 113 -21.01 18.10 0.50
C ALA A 113 -20.62 16.87 1.34
N LYS A 114 -20.37 15.72 0.71
CA LYS A 114 -19.94 14.48 1.37
C LYS A 114 -18.58 14.58 2.09
N SER A 115 -17.74 15.50 1.61
CA SER A 115 -16.36 15.71 2.06
C SER A 115 -16.21 16.99 2.89
N LYS A 116 -17.31 17.71 3.17
CA LYS A 116 -17.27 19.03 3.81
C LYS A 116 -16.66 18.97 5.22
N ASP A 117 -17.06 17.98 6.01
CA ASP A 117 -16.64 17.80 7.41
C ASP A 117 -15.30 17.06 7.57
N ILE A 118 -14.56 16.85 6.48
CA ILE A 118 -13.26 16.20 6.51
C ILE A 118 -12.19 17.24 6.81
N GLU A 119 -11.52 17.10 7.95
CA GLU A 119 -10.42 17.98 8.38
C GLU A 119 -9.06 17.49 7.83
N ASP A 120 -8.84 16.18 7.85
CA ASP A 120 -7.56 15.56 7.51
C ASP A 120 -7.73 14.56 6.36
N VAL A 121 -6.77 14.56 5.44
CA VAL A 121 -6.72 13.66 4.28
C VAL A 121 -5.53 12.74 4.41
N LEU A 122 -5.81 11.45 4.61
CA LEU A 122 -4.81 10.38 4.59
C LEU A 122 -4.56 9.92 3.15
N ILE A 123 -3.32 10.02 2.70
CA ILE A 123 -2.82 9.55 1.40
C ILE A 123 -2.05 8.23 1.63
N LEU A 124 -2.47 7.16 0.96
CA LEU A 124 -1.90 5.82 1.11
C LEU A 124 -1.39 5.29 -0.23
N SER A 125 -0.25 4.60 -0.21
CA SER A 125 0.16 3.77 -1.34
C SER A 125 -0.61 2.44 -1.39
N GLY A 126 -0.91 1.96 -2.60
CA GLY A 126 -1.68 0.73 -2.84
C GLY A 126 -0.85 -0.54 -3.04
N ASP A 127 0.45 -0.52 -2.76
CA ASP A 127 1.42 -1.56 -3.13
C ASP A 127 2.43 -1.91 -2.03
N HIS A 128 2.10 -1.62 -0.76
CA HIS A 128 2.92 -2.00 0.39
C HIS A 128 2.22 -3.09 1.20
N LEU A 129 3.00 -3.98 1.84
CA LEU A 129 2.50 -5.01 2.76
C LEU A 129 2.87 -4.63 4.20
N TYR A 130 1.86 -4.30 5.01
CA TYR A 130 2.03 -3.90 6.41
C TYR A 130 0.68 -3.92 7.13
N ARG A 131 0.70 -3.87 8.46
CA ARG A 131 -0.49 -3.60 9.29
C ARG A 131 -0.22 -2.34 10.10
N MET A 132 -1.15 -1.38 10.10
CA MET A 132 -1.00 -0.13 10.84
C MET A 132 -2.36 0.36 11.31
N ASP A 133 -2.40 0.88 12.54
CA ASP A 133 -3.49 1.71 13.02
C ASP A 133 -3.25 3.15 12.60
N TYR A 134 -4.06 3.67 11.68
CA TYR A 134 -3.93 5.04 11.24
C TYR A 134 -4.44 6.03 12.28
N MET A 135 -5.23 5.59 13.27
CA MET A 135 -5.76 6.52 14.26
C MET A 135 -4.66 7.06 15.17
N ASP A 136 -3.68 6.23 15.54
CA ASP A 136 -2.48 6.68 16.27
C ASP A 136 -1.70 7.74 15.47
N PHE A 137 -1.60 7.54 14.16
CA PHE A 137 -0.96 8.48 13.25
C PHE A 137 -1.73 9.81 13.12
N VAL A 138 -3.06 9.74 13.01
CA VAL A 138 -3.95 10.92 12.98
C VAL A 138 -3.90 11.70 14.30
N GLN A 139 -3.95 11.01 15.43
CA GLN A 139 -3.84 11.64 16.74
C GLN A 139 -2.51 12.37 16.88
N SER A 140 -1.41 11.72 16.48
CA SER A 140 -0.08 12.32 16.50
C SER A 140 0.05 13.53 15.55
N HIS A 141 -0.60 13.50 14.39
CA HIS A 141 -0.69 14.64 13.46
C HIS A 141 -1.37 15.85 14.11
N ARG A 142 -2.52 15.62 14.76
CA ARG A 142 -3.32 16.66 15.41
C ARG A 142 -2.65 17.23 16.66
N GLN A 143 -2.13 16.38 17.54
CA GLN A 143 -1.46 16.79 18.79
C GLN A 143 -0.24 17.67 18.54
N ARG A 144 0.46 17.45 17.42
CA ARG A 144 1.68 18.20 17.05
C ARG A 144 1.40 19.40 16.14
N ASP A 145 0.11 19.71 15.93
CA ASP A 145 -0.37 20.75 15.01
C ASP A 145 0.37 20.75 13.67
N ALA A 146 0.59 19.54 13.13
CA ALA A 146 1.33 19.38 11.89
C ALA A 146 0.46 19.78 10.70
N GLY A 147 1.02 20.51 9.74
CA GLY A 147 0.32 20.76 8.47
C GLY A 147 0.35 19.52 7.58
N ILE A 148 1.45 18.77 7.68
CA ILE A 148 1.66 17.48 7.00
C ILE A 148 2.36 16.56 7.99
N SER A 149 1.95 15.30 8.04
CA SER A 149 2.74 14.25 8.70
C SER A 149 3.11 13.15 7.73
N ILE A 150 4.34 12.66 7.84
CA ILE A 150 4.89 11.60 6.98
C ILE A 150 5.15 10.38 7.85
N CYS A 151 4.64 9.23 7.43
CA CYS A 151 4.97 7.96 8.08
C CYS A 151 6.33 7.47 7.57
N CYS A 152 7.23 7.17 8.50
CA CYS A 152 8.63 6.89 8.26
C CYS A 152 9.03 5.54 8.85
N LEU A 153 9.87 4.79 8.12
CA LEU A 153 10.46 3.53 8.57
C LEU A 153 11.93 3.73 8.94
N PRO A 154 12.40 3.23 10.10
CA PRO A 154 13.82 3.22 10.43
C PRO A 154 14.52 2.13 9.62
N ILE A 155 15.59 2.49 8.91
CA ILE A 155 16.29 1.56 8.02
C ILE A 155 17.81 1.61 8.19
N ASP A 156 18.44 0.47 7.91
CA ASP A 156 19.88 0.34 7.86
C ASP A 156 20.47 0.92 6.55
N GLY A 157 21.79 1.10 6.53
CA GLY A 157 22.48 1.68 5.38
C GLY A 157 22.50 0.83 4.10
N SER A 158 22.19 -0.47 4.16
CA SER A 158 22.22 -1.35 3.00
C SER A 158 21.04 -1.12 2.04
N ARG A 159 19.87 -0.75 2.60
CA ARG A 159 18.64 -0.47 1.83
C ARG A 159 18.32 1.03 1.71
N ALA A 160 19.05 1.90 2.40
CA ALA A 160 18.74 3.33 2.47
C ALA A 160 18.69 4.04 1.12
N SER A 161 19.54 3.67 0.16
CA SER A 161 19.55 4.25 -1.19
C SER A 161 18.37 3.84 -2.07
N ASP A 162 17.51 2.91 -1.64
CA ASP A 162 16.34 2.49 -2.41
C ASP A 162 15.12 3.39 -2.16
N PHE A 163 15.18 4.27 -1.15
CA PHE A 163 14.05 5.05 -0.66
C PHE A 163 14.33 6.57 -0.63
N GLY A 164 13.26 7.35 -0.50
CA GLY A 164 13.33 8.77 -0.14
C GLY A 164 13.61 8.94 1.35
N LEU A 165 14.80 9.45 1.69
CA LEU A 165 15.25 9.67 3.05
C LEU A 165 14.87 11.07 3.54
N MET A 166 14.72 11.21 4.86
CA MET A 166 14.43 12.49 5.50
C MET A 166 15.41 12.80 6.62
N LYS A 167 15.69 14.08 6.82
CA LYS A 167 16.31 14.58 8.05
C LYS A 167 15.26 15.28 8.90
N ILE A 168 15.40 15.12 10.20
CA ILE A 168 14.55 15.77 11.19
C ILE A 168 15.38 16.64 12.13
N ASP A 169 14.72 17.65 12.72
CA ASP A 169 15.22 18.35 13.89
C ASP A 169 14.88 17.62 15.20
N ASP A 170 15.27 18.21 16.33
CA ASP A 170 15.01 17.75 17.69
C ASP A 170 13.52 17.63 18.06
N THR A 171 12.66 18.37 17.35
CA THR A 171 11.20 18.31 17.52
C THR A 171 10.52 17.30 16.59
N GLY A 172 11.30 16.57 15.78
CA GLY A 172 10.79 15.63 14.76
C GLY A 172 10.20 16.32 13.52
N ARG A 173 10.50 17.61 13.29
CA ARG A 173 10.13 18.31 12.05
C ARG A 173 11.09 17.95 10.94
N VAL A 174 10.56 17.67 9.76
CA VAL A 174 11.35 17.34 8.57
C VAL A 174 12.01 18.62 8.04
N ILE A 175 13.33 18.64 8.01
CA ILE A 175 14.15 19.78 7.55
C ILE A 175 14.74 19.57 6.16
N SER A 176 14.90 18.31 5.74
CA SER A 176 15.45 17.95 4.44
C SER A 176 14.88 16.63 3.96
N PHE A 177 14.74 16.50 2.64
CA PHE A 177 14.30 15.29 1.96
C PHE A 177 15.25 15.03 0.80
N SER A 178 15.66 13.77 0.62
CA SER A 178 16.50 13.36 -0.50
C SER A 178 16.02 12.04 -1.09
N GLU A 179 15.70 12.04 -2.38
CA GLU A 179 15.19 10.86 -3.09
C GLU A 179 16.37 9.96 -3.52
N LYS A 180 16.45 8.75 -2.97
CA LYS A 180 17.44 7.72 -3.31
C LYS A 180 18.90 8.23 -3.28
N PRO A 181 19.32 8.86 -2.17
CA PRO A 181 20.66 9.44 -2.06
C PRO A 181 21.74 8.37 -2.11
N ARG A 182 22.92 8.74 -2.61
CA ARG A 182 24.09 7.85 -2.74
C ARG A 182 25.35 8.55 -2.25
N GLY A 183 26.38 7.77 -1.89
CA GLY A 183 27.70 8.31 -1.56
C GLY A 183 27.67 9.29 -0.37
N ALA A 184 28.19 10.51 -0.59
CA ALA A 184 28.24 11.55 0.43
C ALA A 184 26.84 12.02 0.86
N ASP A 185 25.90 12.12 -0.08
CA ASP A 185 24.53 12.54 0.21
C ASP A 185 23.82 11.54 1.11
N LEU A 186 24.07 10.23 0.92
CA LEU A 186 23.53 9.20 1.79
C LEU A 186 24.03 9.41 3.23
N LYS A 187 25.35 9.55 3.42
CA LYS A 187 25.93 9.78 4.75
C LYS A 187 25.37 11.06 5.39
N ALA A 188 25.14 12.10 4.60
CA ALA A 188 24.56 13.34 5.07
C ALA A 188 23.11 13.18 5.56
N MET A 189 22.38 12.14 5.17
CA MET A 189 20.99 11.88 5.57
C MET A 189 20.85 11.06 6.87
N GLN A 190 21.95 10.75 7.56
CA GLN A 190 21.88 10.10 8.87
C GLN A 190 21.15 11.00 9.89
N VAL A 191 20.35 10.36 10.74
CA VAL A 191 19.60 10.98 11.82
C VAL A 191 19.72 10.16 13.10
N ASP A 192 19.55 10.81 14.24
CA ASP A 192 19.33 10.11 15.50
C ASP A 192 17.88 9.65 15.58
N THR A 193 17.64 8.37 15.36
CA THR A 193 16.29 7.78 15.40
C THR A 193 15.74 7.62 16.82
N THR A 194 16.54 7.84 17.86
CA THR A 194 16.04 7.88 19.26
C THR A 194 15.10 9.06 19.49
N LEU A 195 15.26 10.16 18.74
CA LEU A 195 14.36 11.31 18.75
C LEU A 195 12.92 10.96 18.38
N LEU A 196 12.73 9.86 17.65
CA LEU A 196 11.41 9.36 17.27
C LEU A 196 10.92 8.20 18.16
N GLY A 197 11.64 7.88 19.23
CA GLY A 197 11.28 6.84 20.19
C GLY A 197 11.88 5.45 19.90
N LEU A 198 12.85 5.34 18.98
CA LEU A 198 13.55 4.07 18.76
C LEU A 198 14.54 3.79 19.90
N PRO A 199 14.65 2.55 20.41
CA PRO A 199 15.66 2.20 21.42
C PRO A 199 17.08 2.45 20.89
N LYS A 200 17.99 2.88 21.77
CA LYS A 200 19.37 3.27 21.40
C LYS A 200 20.10 2.20 20.58
N GLU A 201 19.99 0.94 20.99
CA GLU A 201 20.64 -0.20 20.30
C GLU A 201 20.10 -0.42 18.88
N GLU A 202 18.83 -0.14 18.64
CA GLU A 202 18.24 -0.21 17.30
C GLU A 202 18.57 1.03 16.47
N ALA A 203 18.62 2.20 17.12
CA ALA A 203 18.93 3.46 16.48
C ALA A 203 20.32 3.47 15.85
N GLU A 204 21.30 2.88 16.54
CA GLU A 204 22.66 2.71 16.02
C GLU A 204 22.71 1.81 14.76
N LYS A 205 21.82 0.81 14.67
CA LYS A 205 21.74 -0.10 13.51
C LYS A 205 20.91 0.48 12.36
N LYS A 206 19.96 1.36 12.67
CA LYS A 206 19.03 1.98 11.72
C LYS A 206 19.15 3.51 11.77
N PRO A 207 20.27 4.09 11.30
CA PRO A 207 20.54 5.53 11.40
C PRO A 207 19.83 6.38 10.33
N TYR A 208 18.88 5.81 9.59
CA TYR A 208 18.14 6.50 8.54
C TYR A 208 16.64 6.34 8.74
N ILE A 209 15.87 7.33 8.27
CA ILE A 209 14.42 7.26 8.19
C ILE A 209 13.97 7.43 6.73
N ALA A 210 13.18 6.48 6.24
CA ALA A 210 12.64 6.50 4.88
C ALA A 210 11.13 6.74 4.87
N SER A 211 10.66 7.52 3.92
CA SER A 211 9.24 7.75 3.70
C SER A 211 8.56 6.47 3.21
N MET A 212 7.50 6.05 3.88
CA MET A 212 6.68 4.89 3.47
C MET A 212 5.67 5.21 2.36
N GLY A 213 5.63 6.45 1.86
CA GLY A 213 4.59 6.88 0.92
C GLY A 213 3.19 6.94 1.55
N VAL A 214 3.14 7.21 2.86
CA VAL A 214 1.93 7.35 3.66
C VAL A 214 1.97 8.72 4.34
N TYR A 215 0.97 9.55 4.05
CA TYR A 215 0.96 10.95 4.45
C TYR A 215 -0.39 11.35 5.03
N ILE A 216 -0.41 12.21 6.03
CA ILE A 216 -1.60 12.95 6.46
C ILE A 216 -1.40 14.41 6.12
N PHE A 217 -2.41 15.03 5.51
CA PHE A 217 -2.46 16.46 5.27
C PHE A 217 -3.69 17.03 5.95
N LYS A 218 -3.58 18.23 6.52
CA LYS A 218 -4.77 19.06 6.71
C LYS A 218 -5.39 19.35 5.35
N LYS A 219 -6.71 19.20 5.21
CA LYS A 219 -7.43 19.33 3.93
C LYS A 219 -7.14 20.66 3.24
N GLU A 220 -7.19 21.76 3.98
CA GLU A 220 -6.93 23.10 3.44
C GLU A 220 -5.50 23.24 2.89
N ILE A 221 -4.52 22.69 3.60
CA ILE A 221 -3.12 22.67 3.18
C ILE A 221 -2.95 21.83 1.91
N LEU A 222 -3.55 20.64 1.86
CA LEU A 222 -3.51 19.80 0.66
C LEU A 222 -4.07 20.54 -0.57
N LEU A 223 -5.24 21.16 -0.43
CA LEU A 223 -5.87 21.88 -1.53
C LEU A 223 -5.07 23.11 -1.94
N ASN A 224 -4.51 23.85 -0.98
CA ASN A 224 -3.64 24.99 -1.27
C ASN A 224 -2.38 24.58 -2.04
N LEU A 225 -1.73 23.51 -1.59
CA LEU A 225 -0.52 22.97 -2.22
C LEU A 225 -0.78 22.54 -3.67
N LEU A 226 -1.87 21.81 -3.91
CA LEU A 226 -2.20 21.28 -5.24
C LEU A 226 -2.76 22.34 -6.20
N ARG A 227 -3.52 23.34 -5.71
CA ARG A 227 -4.18 24.33 -6.59
C ARG A 227 -3.32 25.56 -6.86
N TRP A 228 -2.59 26.04 -5.86
CA TRP A 228 -2.01 27.38 -5.87
C TRP A 228 -0.50 27.36 -5.73
N ARG A 229 0.03 26.65 -4.73
CA ARG A 229 1.46 26.73 -4.40
C ARG A 229 2.34 25.94 -5.37
N PHE A 230 1.89 24.75 -5.77
CA PHE A 230 2.62 23.82 -6.64
C PHE A 230 1.70 23.20 -7.73
N PRO A 231 1.04 24.02 -8.57
CA PRO A 231 0.02 23.54 -9.51
C PRO A 231 0.56 22.61 -10.61
N THR A 232 1.87 22.66 -10.87
CA THR A 232 2.55 21.85 -11.89
C THR A 232 3.27 20.64 -11.31
N ALA A 233 3.28 20.46 -9.99
CA ALA A 233 3.87 19.29 -9.38
C ALA A 233 3.05 18.05 -9.68
N ASN A 234 3.76 16.96 -9.97
CA ASN A 234 3.26 15.67 -10.35
C ASN A 234 3.42 14.64 -9.24
N ASP A 235 4.42 14.75 -8.36
CA ASP A 235 4.66 13.75 -7.31
C ASP A 235 4.68 14.32 -5.88
N PHE A 236 4.06 13.60 -4.94
CA PHE A 236 4.09 13.99 -3.53
C PHE A 236 5.49 13.85 -2.93
N GLY A 237 6.13 12.70 -3.09
CA GLY A 237 7.39 12.36 -2.42
C GLY A 237 8.56 13.17 -2.93
N SER A 238 8.71 13.31 -4.25
CA SER A 238 9.89 13.98 -4.82
C SER A 238 9.72 15.48 -5.05
N GLU A 239 8.49 16.02 -5.05
CA GLU A 239 8.25 17.44 -5.39
C GLU A 239 7.46 18.19 -4.30
N ILE A 240 6.23 17.78 -3.99
CA ILE A 240 5.36 18.52 -3.02
C ILE A 240 5.98 18.52 -1.62
N ILE A 241 6.34 17.36 -1.08
CA ILE A 241 6.81 17.20 0.30
C ILE A 241 8.13 17.95 0.54
N PRO A 242 9.18 17.80 -0.30
CA PRO A 242 10.43 18.53 -0.12
C PRO A 242 10.25 20.04 -0.16
N ALA A 243 9.37 20.54 -1.04
CA ALA A 243 9.09 21.96 -1.16
C ALA A 243 8.25 22.47 0.05
N ALA A 244 7.23 21.71 0.46
CA ALA A 244 6.37 22.05 1.59
C ALA A 244 7.13 22.04 2.92
N ALA A 245 8.12 21.16 3.11
CA ALA A 245 8.93 21.07 4.34
C ALA A 245 9.65 22.39 4.70
N ARG A 246 9.92 23.25 3.71
CA ARG A 246 10.59 24.55 3.90
C ARG A 246 9.66 25.61 4.49
N GLU A 247 8.35 25.50 4.25
CA GLU A 247 7.38 26.56 4.54
C GLU A 247 6.32 26.12 5.56
N ILE A 248 6.04 24.82 5.64
CA ILE A 248 4.97 24.23 6.43
C ILE A 248 5.58 23.37 7.54
N ASN A 249 4.86 23.27 8.66
CA ASN A 249 5.21 22.34 9.73
C ASN A 249 4.96 20.89 9.27
N VAL A 250 6.02 20.25 8.75
CA VAL A 250 6.00 18.85 8.31
C VAL A 250 6.63 17.99 9.40
N LYS A 251 5.89 17.03 9.96
CA LYS A 251 6.36 16.16 11.06
C LYS A 251 6.57 14.72 10.59
N ALA A 252 7.66 14.10 11.03
CA ALA A 252 7.88 12.67 10.87
C ALA A 252 7.09 11.88 11.92
N TYR A 253 6.55 10.73 11.54
CA TYR A 253 5.93 9.76 12.44
C TYR A 253 6.61 8.42 12.23
N LEU A 254 7.15 7.84 13.30
CA LEU A 254 7.87 6.58 13.21
C LEU A 254 6.92 5.40 13.23
N PHE A 255 7.04 4.54 12.23
CA PHE A 255 6.45 3.22 12.19
C PHE A 255 7.55 2.18 12.40
N ASN A 256 7.39 1.33 13.41
CA ASN A 256 8.38 0.32 13.78
C ASN A 256 7.75 -1.07 13.82
N ASP A 257 7.27 -1.53 12.67
CA ASP A 257 6.75 -2.88 12.48
C ASP A 257 7.00 -3.34 11.03
N TYR A 258 6.56 -4.53 10.66
CA TYR A 258 6.74 -5.09 9.33
C TYR A 258 6.16 -4.18 8.24
N TRP A 259 7.02 -3.82 7.28
CA TRP A 259 6.66 -3.13 6.06
C TRP A 259 7.54 -3.62 4.91
N GLU A 260 6.93 -3.91 3.77
CA GLU A 260 7.66 -4.21 2.54
C GLU A 260 7.01 -3.56 1.30
N ASP A 261 7.86 -2.97 0.43
CA ASP A 261 7.46 -2.50 -0.90
C ASP A 261 7.40 -3.69 -1.86
N ILE A 262 6.19 -4.10 -2.21
CA ILE A 262 5.90 -5.20 -3.14
C ILE A 262 5.58 -4.69 -4.55
N GLY A 263 6.12 -3.53 -4.90
CA GLY A 263 5.98 -2.87 -6.18
C GLY A 263 6.86 -3.40 -7.30
N THR A 264 7.78 -4.34 -7.04
CA THR A 264 8.63 -5.01 -8.05
C THR A 264 8.37 -6.52 -8.07
N ILE A 265 8.64 -7.19 -9.20
CA ILE A 265 8.44 -8.64 -9.30
C ILE A 265 9.24 -9.41 -8.23
N LYS A 266 10.49 -9.02 -7.99
CA LYS A 266 11.37 -9.67 -7.00
C LYS A 266 10.80 -9.53 -5.59
N SER A 267 10.55 -8.29 -5.14
CA SER A 267 10.03 -8.05 -3.78
C SER A 267 8.63 -8.64 -3.59
N PHE A 268 7.78 -8.57 -4.60
CA PHE A 268 6.46 -9.22 -4.58
C PHE A 268 6.59 -10.74 -4.42
N PHE A 269 7.52 -11.38 -5.13
CA PHE A 269 7.75 -12.82 -5.05
C PHE A 269 8.28 -13.22 -3.66
N GLU A 270 9.32 -12.55 -3.18
CA GLU A 270 9.95 -12.80 -1.89
C GLU A 270 8.96 -12.60 -0.73
N ALA A 271 8.20 -11.49 -0.74
CA ALA A 271 7.20 -11.22 0.29
C ALA A 271 6.07 -12.26 0.31
N ASN A 272 5.67 -12.81 -0.85
CA ASN A 272 4.67 -13.89 -0.87
C ASN A 272 5.21 -15.19 -0.28
N LEU A 273 6.44 -15.56 -0.61
CA LEU A 273 7.03 -16.80 -0.08
C LEU A 273 7.32 -16.70 1.42
N ALA A 274 7.74 -15.52 1.90
CA ALA A 274 7.99 -15.25 3.31
C ALA A 274 6.74 -15.46 4.21
N LEU A 275 5.54 -15.44 3.64
CA LEU A 275 4.30 -15.76 4.37
C LEU A 275 4.26 -17.22 4.84
N ALA A 276 4.93 -18.13 4.14
CA ALA A 276 4.96 -19.55 4.46
C ALA A 276 6.11 -19.94 5.40
N GLU A 277 7.00 -18.99 5.74
CA GLU A 277 8.10 -19.20 6.68
C GLU A 277 7.61 -19.33 8.12
N GLN A 278 8.40 -19.98 8.96
CA GLN A 278 8.14 -20.19 10.39
C GLN A 278 9.34 -19.72 11.22
N PRO A 279 9.22 -18.67 12.04
CA PRO A 279 8.05 -17.77 12.17
C PRO A 279 7.91 -16.82 10.96
N SER A 280 6.67 -16.53 10.55
CA SER A 280 6.40 -15.57 9.46
C SER A 280 6.62 -14.14 9.95
N LYS A 281 7.30 -13.30 9.15
CA LYS A 281 7.47 -11.86 9.47
C LYS A 281 6.16 -11.06 9.38
N PHE A 282 5.18 -11.57 8.64
CA PHE A 282 3.86 -10.95 8.48
C PHE A 282 2.78 -12.03 8.38
N SER A 283 1.65 -11.79 9.05
CA SER A 283 0.47 -12.65 8.97
C SER A 283 -0.75 -11.83 8.56
N PHE A 284 -1.47 -12.30 7.53
CA PHE A 284 -2.78 -11.74 7.19
C PHE A 284 -3.83 -11.96 8.28
N TYR A 285 -3.64 -12.99 9.12
CA TYR A 285 -4.50 -13.27 10.25
C TYR A 285 -4.09 -12.46 11.49
N ASP A 286 -5.07 -11.85 12.13
CA ASP A 286 -4.99 -11.20 13.43
C ASP A 286 -6.38 -11.16 14.02
N ALA A 287 -6.52 -11.51 15.30
CA ALA A 287 -7.81 -11.60 15.95
C ALA A 287 -8.47 -10.23 16.15
N SER A 288 -7.67 -9.17 16.30
CA SER A 288 -8.13 -7.81 16.58
C SER A 288 -8.22 -6.95 15.33
N LYS A 289 -7.25 -7.08 14.41
CA LYS A 289 -7.07 -6.25 13.23
C LYS A 289 -6.89 -7.13 11.98
N PRO A 290 -7.92 -7.93 11.62
CA PRO A 290 -7.83 -8.86 10.49
C PRO A 290 -7.68 -8.12 9.17
N MET A 291 -7.01 -8.75 8.21
CA MET A 291 -7.07 -8.32 6.81
C MET A 291 -8.35 -8.87 6.17
N TYR A 292 -9.19 -7.98 5.67
CA TYR A 292 -10.43 -8.32 4.99
C TYR A 292 -10.17 -8.61 3.50
N THR A 293 -11.06 -9.38 2.88
CA THR A 293 -11.09 -9.56 1.42
C THR A 293 -12.48 -10.04 0.99
N SER A 294 -12.71 -10.14 -0.31
CA SER A 294 -13.98 -10.65 -0.85
C SER A 294 -14.24 -12.08 -0.39
N ARG A 295 -15.35 -12.30 0.32
CA ARG A 295 -15.87 -13.63 0.67
C ARG A 295 -16.32 -14.34 -0.60
N ARG A 296 -15.80 -15.55 -0.86
CA ARG A 296 -16.06 -16.30 -2.11
C ARG A 296 -16.82 -17.61 -1.89
N ASN A 297 -17.18 -17.94 -0.65
CA ASN A 297 -17.86 -19.18 -0.25
C ASN A 297 -17.27 -20.44 -0.94
N LEU A 298 -15.94 -20.52 -0.97
CA LEU A 298 -15.26 -21.66 -1.57
C LEU A 298 -15.25 -22.84 -0.60
N PRO A 299 -15.32 -24.09 -1.08
CA PRO A 299 -15.19 -25.24 -0.21
C PRO A 299 -13.78 -25.31 0.40
N PRO A 300 -13.59 -26.06 1.49
CA PRO A 300 -12.28 -26.47 1.95
C PRO A 300 -11.49 -27.15 0.83
N SER A 301 -10.16 -27.03 0.88
CA SER A 301 -9.29 -27.65 -0.11
C SER A 301 -9.20 -29.16 0.08
N MET A 302 -9.23 -29.89 -1.02
CA MET A 302 -9.12 -31.35 -1.04
C MET A 302 -7.69 -31.74 -1.37
N ILE A 303 -7.09 -32.58 -0.53
CA ILE A 303 -5.72 -33.04 -0.66
C ILE A 303 -5.72 -34.57 -0.60
N SER A 304 -5.35 -35.21 -1.70
CA SER A 304 -5.21 -36.67 -1.85
C SER A 304 -3.74 -37.02 -2.05
N THR A 305 -3.20 -37.89 -1.20
CA THR A 305 -1.89 -38.55 -1.38
C THR A 305 -0.75 -37.57 -1.73
N SER A 306 -0.78 -36.35 -1.18
CA SER A 306 0.16 -35.27 -1.52
C SER A 306 1.04 -34.91 -0.33
N LYS A 307 2.30 -34.54 -0.59
CA LYS A 307 3.24 -34.05 0.43
C LYS A 307 3.35 -32.54 0.36
N ILE A 308 3.12 -31.86 1.48
CA ILE A 308 3.15 -30.40 1.57
C ILE A 308 4.14 -30.01 2.67
N THR A 309 5.10 -29.17 2.35
CA THR A 309 6.12 -28.66 3.28
C THR A 309 6.27 -27.15 3.12
N ASP A 310 6.29 -26.43 4.25
CA ASP A 310 6.50 -24.97 4.33
C ASP A 310 5.66 -24.17 3.33
N SER A 311 4.37 -24.49 3.21
CA SER A 311 3.52 -23.97 2.13
C SER A 311 2.14 -23.56 2.62
N ILE A 312 1.56 -22.56 1.96
CA ILE A 312 0.19 -22.10 2.20
C ILE A 312 -0.73 -22.66 1.11
N ILE A 313 -1.80 -23.35 1.51
CA ILE A 313 -2.87 -23.80 0.60
C ILE A 313 -4.13 -23.00 0.87
N SER A 314 -4.54 -22.19 -0.11
CA SER A 314 -5.77 -21.41 -0.02
C SER A 314 -7.02 -22.26 -0.28
N HIS A 315 -8.21 -21.71 -0.05
CA HIS A 315 -9.51 -22.37 -0.24
C HIS A 315 -9.81 -22.84 -1.68
N GLY A 316 -10.61 -23.91 -1.79
CA GLY A 316 -11.12 -24.46 -3.05
C GLY A 316 -10.07 -25.12 -3.93
N CYS A 317 -8.91 -25.50 -3.39
CA CYS A 317 -7.86 -26.17 -4.13
C CYS A 317 -8.09 -27.69 -4.20
N PHE A 318 -7.57 -28.32 -5.26
CA PHE A 318 -7.56 -29.78 -5.43
C PHE A 318 -6.13 -30.22 -5.72
N LEU A 319 -5.54 -30.99 -4.82
CA LEU A 319 -4.18 -31.53 -4.91
C LEU A 319 -4.27 -33.05 -4.91
N ASP A 320 -3.82 -33.70 -5.99
CA ASP A 320 -3.77 -35.16 -6.06
C ASP A 320 -2.36 -35.64 -6.38
N LYS A 321 -1.84 -36.57 -5.57
CA LYS A 321 -0.54 -37.24 -5.77
C LYS A 321 0.60 -36.29 -6.17
N CYS A 322 0.74 -35.17 -5.47
CA CYS A 322 1.72 -34.13 -5.79
C CYS A 322 2.64 -33.77 -4.61
N ARG A 323 3.74 -33.08 -4.90
CA ARG A 323 4.65 -32.51 -3.88
C ARG A 323 4.65 -30.99 -3.97
N VAL A 324 4.42 -30.31 -2.86
CA VAL A 324 4.42 -28.84 -2.77
C VAL A 324 5.37 -28.41 -1.67
N GLU A 325 6.40 -27.64 -2.02
CA GLU A 325 7.44 -27.19 -1.10
C GLU A 325 7.65 -25.68 -1.21
N HIS A 326 7.74 -25.01 -0.05
CA HIS A 326 8.05 -23.58 0.04
C HIS A 326 7.26 -22.73 -0.96
N SER A 327 5.93 -22.86 -0.97
CA SER A 327 5.06 -22.31 -2.01
C SER A 327 3.75 -21.76 -1.46
N VAL A 328 3.16 -20.80 -2.18
CA VAL A 328 1.83 -20.26 -1.87
C VAL A 328 0.87 -20.64 -2.99
N VAL A 329 -0.05 -21.56 -2.70
CA VAL A 329 -1.06 -22.04 -3.63
C VAL A 329 -2.33 -21.22 -3.45
N GLY A 330 -2.61 -20.34 -4.42
CA GLY A 330 -3.78 -19.48 -4.41
C GLY A 330 -5.07 -20.24 -4.65
N ILE A 331 -6.20 -19.59 -4.34
CA ILE A 331 -7.52 -20.21 -4.35
C ILE A 331 -7.85 -20.88 -5.70
N ARG A 332 -8.67 -21.94 -5.68
CA ARG A 332 -9.14 -22.67 -6.88
C ARG A 332 -8.05 -23.37 -7.70
N SER A 333 -6.83 -23.49 -7.17
CA SER A 333 -5.76 -24.16 -7.88
C SER A 333 -6.00 -25.67 -7.96
N ARG A 334 -5.67 -26.26 -9.11
CA ARG A 334 -5.70 -27.70 -9.34
C ARG A 334 -4.28 -28.17 -9.65
N ILE A 335 -3.75 -29.06 -8.81
CA ILE A 335 -2.42 -29.65 -8.97
C ILE A 335 -2.64 -31.15 -9.18
N GLY A 336 -2.29 -31.61 -10.39
CA GLY A 336 -2.47 -33.00 -10.78
C GLY A 336 -1.36 -33.92 -10.27
N SER A 337 -1.56 -35.22 -10.50
CA SER A 337 -0.64 -36.28 -10.10
C SER A 337 0.76 -36.08 -10.70
N ASN A 338 1.79 -36.46 -9.94
CA ASN A 338 3.20 -36.39 -10.32
C ASN A 338 3.75 -34.97 -10.54
N VAL A 339 3.04 -33.93 -10.07
CA VAL A 339 3.56 -32.55 -10.09
C VAL A 339 4.40 -32.28 -8.85
N HIS A 340 5.57 -31.67 -9.06
CA HIS A 340 6.39 -31.12 -7.99
C HIS A 340 6.45 -29.58 -8.11
N LEU A 341 5.82 -28.88 -7.17
CA LEU A 341 5.85 -27.43 -7.05
C LEU A 341 6.86 -27.03 -5.97
N LYS A 342 7.91 -26.29 -6.33
CA LYS A 342 8.95 -25.83 -5.40
C LYS A 342 9.27 -24.35 -5.63
N VAL A 343 9.25 -23.54 -4.55
CA VAL A 343 9.56 -22.09 -4.56
C VAL A 343 8.70 -21.30 -5.54
N ARG A 344 7.36 -21.37 -5.41
CA ARG A 344 6.45 -20.64 -6.33
C ARG A 344 5.20 -20.08 -5.65
N PRO A 345 4.88 -18.79 -5.86
CA PRO A 345 3.53 -18.28 -5.69
C PRO A 345 2.69 -18.65 -6.92
N LEU A 346 1.62 -19.42 -6.71
CA LEU A 346 0.71 -19.85 -7.77
C LEU A 346 -0.61 -19.10 -7.65
N ALA A 347 -0.91 -18.25 -8.63
CA ALA A 347 -2.25 -17.69 -8.80
C ALA A 347 -3.05 -18.54 -9.80
N CYS A 348 -4.30 -18.89 -9.47
CA CYS A 348 -5.17 -19.64 -10.37
C CYS A 348 -5.31 -18.93 -11.72
N LYS A 349 -4.87 -19.57 -12.81
CA LYS A 349 -5.18 -19.18 -14.18
C LYS A 349 -6.50 -19.83 -14.56
N ASN A 350 -7.53 -19.03 -14.84
CA ASN A 350 -8.68 -19.49 -15.62
C ASN A 350 -8.21 -19.72 -17.06
N HIS A 351 -7.52 -20.83 -17.31
CA HIS A 351 -7.41 -21.39 -18.66
C HIS A 351 -8.17 -22.70 -18.66
N LYS A 352 -9.33 -22.68 -19.33
CA LYS A 352 -9.81 -23.88 -20.02
C LYS A 352 -8.72 -24.21 -21.05
N GLN A 353 -7.81 -25.11 -20.72
CA GLN A 353 -7.11 -25.85 -21.77
C GLN A 353 -8.16 -26.81 -22.34
N LYS A 354 -8.52 -26.56 -23.60
CA LYS A 354 -9.14 -27.57 -24.47
C LYS A 354 -8.04 -28.53 -24.90
#